data_AF-A0A7K4CCV6-F1
#
_entry.id   AF-A0A7K4CCV6-F1
#
_cell.length_a   1.000
_cell.length_b   1.000
_cell.length_c   1.000
_cell.angle_alpha   90.00
_cell.angle_beta   90.00
_cell.angle_gamma   90.00
#
_symmetry.space_group_name_H-M   'P 1'
#
loop_
_entity.id
_entity.type
_entity.pdbx_description
1 polymer ?
#
loop_
_entity_poly.entity_id
_entity_poly.type
_entity_poly.pdbx_seq_one_letter_code
_entity_poly.pdbx_strand_id
1 'polypeptide(L)'
;MKFRYSLEVLAVLAIVAFCALFLFIQSAVPGAEFAGSDNVGSNLIGELSGRSLESFTPLVPQWEPPSGEIEACLFALQAAIGGILVGGVFGYWLGQKNKA
;
A
#
# COMPACT_ATOMS: atom_id res chain seq x y z
N MET A 1 32.72 -12.71 1.05
CA MET A 1 32.44 -11.37 1.64
C MET A 1 31.09 -11.43 2.33
N LYS A 2 31.01 -11.18 3.64
CA LYS A 2 29.71 -11.00 4.32
C LYS A 2 29.20 -9.61 3.96
N PHE A 3 28.20 -9.53 3.09
CA PHE A 3 27.57 -8.26 2.72
C PHE A 3 26.83 -7.69 3.93
N ARG A 4 27.51 -6.77 4.64
CA ARG A 4 27.00 -6.14 5.86
C ARG A 4 25.73 -5.30 5.63
N TYR A 5 25.49 -4.89 4.38
CA TYR A 5 24.38 -4.00 3.99
C TYR A 5 23.43 -4.63 2.96
N SER A 6 23.33 -5.96 2.90
CA SER A 6 22.55 -6.64 1.85
C SER A 6 21.09 -6.20 1.82
N LEU A 7 20.48 -6.01 2.99
CA LEU A 7 19.06 -5.70 3.13
C LEU A 7 18.79 -4.24 2.77
N GLU A 8 19.70 -3.35 3.14
CA GLU A 8 19.65 -1.93 2.82
C GLU A 8 19.82 -1.71 1.32
N VAL A 9 20.78 -2.40 0.69
CA VAL A 9 20.95 -2.37 -0.76
C VAL A 9 19.72 -2.93 -1.48
N LEU A 10 19.16 -4.04 -0.99
CA LEU A 10 17.93 -4.61 -1.55
C LEU A 10 16.75 -3.64 -1.42
N ALA A 11 16.59 -2.98 -0.26
CA ALA A 11 15.53 -2.01 -0.02
C ALA A 11 15.67 -0.79 -0.94
N VAL A 12 16.88 -0.24 -1.09
CA VAL A 12 17.15 0.86 -2.02
C VAL A 12 16.85 0.45 -3.46
N LEU A 13 17.28 -0.74 -3.88
CA LEU A 13 16.98 -1.27 -5.21
C LEU A 13 15.47 -1.42 -5.44
N ALA A 14 14.73 -1.93 -4.45
CA ALA A 14 13.27 -2.05 -4.53
C ALA A 14 12.59 -0.69 -4.69
N ILE A 15 13.01 0.32 -3.91
CA ILE A 15 12.48 1.69 -4.00
C ILE A 15 12.79 2.30 -5.37
N VAL A 16 14.04 2.19 -5.83
CA VAL A 16 14.44 2.72 -7.14
C VAL A 16 13.68 2.03 -8.28
N ALA A 17 13.54 0.71 -8.23
CA ALA A 17 12.77 -0.05 -9.22
C ALA A 17 11.30 0.36 -9.22
N PHE A 18 10.70 0.55 -8.04
CA PHE A 18 9.32 1.04 -7.92
C PHE A 18 9.16 2.44 -8.52
N CYS A 19 10.03 3.40 -8.17
CA CYS A 19 9.98 4.75 -8.71
C CYS A 19 10.17 4.76 -10.24
N ALA A 20 11.09 3.94 -10.76
CA ALA A 20 11.32 3.82 -12.19
C ALA A 20 10.09 3.25 -12.92
N LEU A 21 9.48 2.19 -12.40
CA LEU A 21 8.23 1.63 -12.93
C LEU A 21 7.08 2.63 -12.89
N PHE A 22 6.91 3.32 -11.76
CA PHE A 22 5.87 4.32 -11.59
C PHE A 22 6.00 5.45 -12.63
N LEU A 23 7.19 6.05 -12.75
CA LEU A 23 7.45 7.11 -13.72
C LEU A 23 7.31 6.61 -15.17
N PHE A 24 7.75 5.38 -15.45
CA PHE A 24 7.60 4.78 -16.77
C PHE A 24 6.13 4.64 -17.15
N ILE A 25 5.30 4.05 -16.29
CA ILE A 25 3.85 3.87 -16.54
C ILE A 25 3.16 5.23 -16.74
N GLN A 26 3.46 6.21 -15.87
CA GLN A 26 2.92 7.56 -15.97
C GLN A 26 3.30 8.27 -17.28
N SER A 27 4.51 8.02 -17.80
CA SER A 27 4.94 8.57 -19.09
C SER A 27 4.39 7.81 -20.30
N ALA A 28 4.19 6.49 -20.18
CA ALA A 28 3.77 5.63 -21.28
C ALA A 28 2.25 5.63 -21.50
N VAL A 29 1.46 5.92 -20.46
CA VAL A 29 -0.01 5.94 -20.50
C VAL A 29 -0.52 7.33 -20.14
N PRO A 30 -0.78 8.20 -21.14
CA PRO A 30 -1.31 9.53 -20.92
C PRO A 30 -2.66 9.46 -20.20
N GLY A 31 -2.76 10.14 -19.05
CA GLY A 31 -3.99 10.15 -18.24
C GLY A 31 -4.15 8.93 -17.32
N ALA A 32 -3.10 8.12 -17.12
CA ALA A 32 -3.13 7.07 -16.11
C ALA A 32 -3.23 7.68 -14.69
N GLU A 33 -4.43 7.71 -14.14
CA GLU A 33 -4.64 8.10 -12.75
C GLU A 33 -4.11 7.03 -11.80
N PHE A 34 -3.39 7.46 -10.77
CA PHE A 34 -3.03 6.58 -9.67
C PHE A 34 -4.23 6.40 -8.75
N ALA A 35 -5.15 5.54 -9.16
CA ALA A 35 -6.35 5.20 -8.41
C ALA A 35 -6.11 3.95 -7.54
N GLY A 36 -6.75 3.92 -6.37
CA GLY A 36 -6.75 2.73 -5.51
C GLY A 36 -7.44 1.54 -6.17
N SER A 37 -7.00 0.32 -5.84
CA SER A 37 -7.59 -0.93 -6.37
C SER A 37 -9.09 -0.99 -6.17
N ASP A 38 -9.57 -0.47 -5.05
CA ASP A 38 -10.97 -0.56 -4.66
C ASP A 38 -11.85 0.29 -5.57
N ASN A 39 -11.38 1.47 -5.96
CA ASN A 39 -12.07 2.34 -6.91
C ASN A 39 -12.07 1.73 -8.32
N VAL A 40 -10.92 1.21 -8.79
CA VAL A 40 -10.82 0.57 -10.11
C VAL A 40 -11.70 -0.69 -10.18
N GLY A 41 -11.61 -1.54 -9.16
CA GLY A 41 -12.34 -2.80 -9.12
C GLY A 41 -13.84 -2.61 -8.99
N SER A 42 -14.29 -1.70 -8.13
CA SER A 42 -15.72 -1.43 -7.95
C SER A 42 -16.37 -0.82 -9.19
N ASN A 43 -15.68 0.10 -9.89
CA ASN A 43 -16.16 0.67 -11.15
C ASN A 43 -16.34 -0.41 -12.23
N LEU A 44 -15.33 -1.27 -12.40
CA LEU A 44 -15.40 -2.37 -13.36
C LEU A 44 -16.53 -3.37 -13.03
N ILE A 45 -16.74 -3.68 -11.76
CA ILE A 45 -17.86 -4.52 -11.33
C ILE A 45 -19.20 -3.85 -11.65
N GLY A 46 -19.31 -2.54 -11.45
CA GLY A 46 -20.50 -1.77 -11.81
C GLY A 46 -20.83 -1.86 -13.29
N GLU A 47 -19.81 -1.67 -14.14
CA GLU A 47 -19.93 -1.81 -15.61
C GLU A 47 -20.35 -3.22 -16.02
N LEU A 48 -19.67 -4.25 -15.50
CA LEU A 48 -19.93 -5.64 -15.87
C LEU A 48 -21.30 -6.15 -15.37
N SER A 49 -21.74 -5.69 -14.20
CA SER A 49 -23.01 -6.11 -13.61
C SER A 49 -24.22 -5.31 -14.09
N GLY A 50 -24.00 -4.17 -14.74
CA GLY A 50 -25.06 -3.24 -15.12
C GLY A 50 -25.78 -2.61 -13.92
N ARG A 51 -25.18 -2.67 -12.72
CA ARG A 51 -25.72 -2.09 -11.49
C ARG A 51 -24.82 -0.93 -11.04
N SER A 52 -25.41 0.19 -10.65
CA SER A 52 -24.64 1.31 -10.13
C SER A 52 -24.00 0.96 -8.78
N LEU A 53 -22.83 1.55 -8.52
CA LEU A 53 -22.15 1.46 -7.22
C LEU A 53 -23.07 1.91 -6.07
N GLU A 54 -23.91 2.91 -6.31
CA GLU A 54 -24.91 3.41 -5.33
C GLU A 54 -26.00 2.39 -4.99
N SER A 55 -26.25 1.40 -5.85
CA SER A 55 -27.22 0.34 -5.57
C SER A 55 -26.69 -0.70 -4.57
N PHE A 56 -25.40 -0.64 -4.24
CA PHE A 56 -24.78 -1.52 -3.26
C PHE A 56 -25.16 -1.08 -1.85
N THR A 57 -25.88 -1.96 -1.15
CA THR A 57 -26.15 -1.80 0.28
C THR A 57 -25.23 -2.75 1.06
N PRO A 58 -24.29 -2.24 1.87
CA PRO A 58 -23.43 -3.11 2.66
C PRO A 58 -24.26 -3.88 3.69
N LEU A 59 -23.87 -5.14 3.95
CA LEU A 59 -24.56 -6.03 4.89
C LEU A 59 -24.56 -5.52 6.34
N VAL A 60 -23.60 -4.65 6.67
CA VAL A 60 -23.45 -4.00 7.97
C VAL A 60 -23.23 -2.51 7.71
N PRO A 61 -23.85 -1.58 8.46
CA PRO A 61 -23.58 -0.16 8.32
C PRO A 61 -22.08 0.12 8.49
N GLN A 62 -21.44 0.59 7.43
CA GLN A 62 -20.05 1.01 7.46
C GLN A 62 -20.00 2.48 7.84
N TRP A 63 -19.13 2.81 8.79
CA TRP A 63 -18.80 4.19 9.06
C TRP A 63 -17.84 4.68 7.99
N GLU A 64 -18.20 5.77 7.32
CA GLU A 64 -17.34 6.46 6.35
C GLU A 64 -16.73 7.70 7.02
N PRO A 65 -15.41 7.93 6.87
CA PRO A 65 -14.78 9.14 7.36
C PRO A 65 -15.43 10.39 6.77
N PRO A 66 -15.62 11.47 7.55
CA PRO A 66 -16.26 12.69 7.04
C PRO A 66 -15.41 13.46 6.01
N SER A 67 -14.17 13.03 5.76
CA SER A 67 -13.27 13.57 4.73
C SER A 67 -12.25 12.51 4.33
N GLY A 68 -11.88 12.49 3.04
CA GLY A 68 -10.78 11.66 2.53
C GLY A 68 -9.42 11.97 3.17
N GLU A 69 -9.22 13.18 3.69
CA GLU A 69 -8.01 13.50 4.47
C GLU A 69 -7.94 12.73 5.78
N ILE A 70 -9.09 12.53 6.44
CA ILE A 70 -9.20 11.77 7.69
C ILE A 70 -9.01 10.28 7.39
N GLU A 71 -9.58 9.79 6.30
CA GLU A 71 -9.35 8.43 5.82
C GLU A 71 -7.86 8.16 5.58
N ALA A 72 -7.19 9.03 4.82
CA ALA A 72 -5.76 8.94 4.53
C ALA A 72 -4.92 9.00 5.81
N CYS A 73 -5.30 9.87 6.76
CA CYS A 73 -4.63 9.97 8.06
C CYS A 73 -4.74 8.68 8.88
N LEU A 74 -5.95 8.09 8.96
CA LEU A 74 -6.18 6.83 9.65
C LEU A 74 -5.45 5.67 8.96
N PHE A 75 -5.38 5.66 7.63
CA PHE A 75 -4.60 4.69 6.88
C PHE A 75 -3.10 4.81 7.15
N ALA A 76 -2.56 6.03 7.11
CA ALA A 76 -1.17 6.30 7.39
C ALA A 76 -0.78 5.91 8.83
N LEU A 77 -1.65 6.17 9.80
CA LEU A 77 -1.45 5.77 11.19
C LEU A 77 -1.39 4.24 11.34
N GLN A 78 -2.32 3.52 10.70
CA GLN A 78 -2.32 2.05 10.70
C GLN A 78 -1.05 1.49 10.06
N ALA A 79 -0.62 2.05 8.92
CA ALA A 79 0.61 1.67 8.26
C ALA A 79 1.86 1.91 9.13
N ALA A 80 1.93 3.06 9.83
CA ALA A 80 3.03 3.37 10.73
C ALA A 80 3.10 2.38 11.91
N ILE A 81 1.96 2.09 12.56
CA ILE A 81 1.90 1.11 13.65
C ILE A 81 2.30 -0.28 13.15
N GLY A 82 1.75 -0.72 12.02
CA GLY A 82 2.10 -2.00 11.40
C GLY A 82 3.60 -2.10 11.08
N GLY A 83 4.18 -1.02 10.53
CA GLY A 83 5.61 -0.91 10.26
C GLY A 83 6.47 -1.03 11.51
N ILE A 84 6.08 -0.37 12.61
CA ILE A 84 6.78 -0.47 13.90
C ILE A 84 6.71 -1.91 14.44
N LEU A 85 5.55 -2.56 14.38
CA LEU A 85 5.38 -3.92 14.89
C LEU A 85 6.22 -4.92 14.07
N VAL A 86 6.08 -4.91 12.75
CA VAL A 86 6.81 -5.81 11.85
C VAL A 86 8.32 -5.56 11.94
N GLY A 87 8.74 -4.30 11.86
CA GLY A 87 10.14 -3.90 11.98
C GLY A 87 10.73 -4.24 13.35
N GLY A 88 9.95 -4.04 14.42
CA GLY A 88 10.34 -4.38 15.78
C GLY A 88 10.58 -5.87 15.98
N VAL A 89 9.69 -6.73 15.45
CA VAL A 89 9.83 -8.20 15.52
C VAL A 89 11.09 -8.65 14.78
N PHE A 90 11.26 -8.25 13.52
CA PHE A 90 12.44 -8.64 12.74
C PHE A 90 13.73 -8.07 13.32
N GLY A 91 13.71 -6.82 13.78
CA GLY A 91 14.84 -6.18 14.45
C GLY A 91 15.25 -6.91 15.74
N TYR A 92 14.28 -7.30 16.56
CA TYR A 92 14.52 -8.05 17.79
C TYR A 92 15.12 -9.43 17.52
N TRP A 93 14.59 -10.18 16.55
CA TRP A 93 15.13 -11.49 16.16
C TRP A 93 16.54 -11.40 15.58
N LEU A 94 16.83 -10.37 14.78
CA LEU A 94 18.18 -10.14 14.27
C LEU A 94 19.15 -9.78 15.39
N GLY A 95 18.72 -8.98 16.37
CA GLY A 95 19.51 -8.63 17.55
C GLY A 95 19.86 -9.82 18.44
N GLN A 96 18.97 -10.81 18.57
CA GLN A 96 19.23 -12.03 19.34
C GLN A 96 20.30 -12.93 18.71
N LYS A 97 20.43 -12.97 17.38
CA LYS A 97 21.46 -13.79 16.70
C LYS A 97 22.90 -13.39 17.03
N ASN A 98 23.12 -12.18 17.55
CA ASN A 98 24.45 -11.70 17.94
C ASN A 98 24.79 -11.93 19.43
N LYS A 99 23.91 -12.60 20.20
CA LYS A 99 24.10 -12.91 21.63
C LYS A 99 24.54 -14.35 21.93
N ALA A 100 25.02 -15.09 20.93
CA ALA A 100 25.61 -16.43 21.11
C ALA A 100 27.05 -16.47 20.60
#